data_AF-A0A1D2WUN2-F1
#
_entry.id   AF-A0A1D2WUN2-F1
#
_cell.length_a   1.000
_cell.length_b   1.000
_cell.length_c   1.000
_cell.angle_alpha   90.00
_cell.angle_beta   90.00
_cell.angle_gamma   90.00
#
_symmetry.space_group_name_H-M   'P 1'
#
loop_
_entity.id
_entity.type
_entity.pdbx_description
1 polymer ?
#
loop_
_entity_poly.entity_id
_entity_poly.type
_entity_poly.pdbx_seq_one_letter_code
_entity_poly.pdbx_strand_id
1 'polypeptide(L)' 'MAYVCKVCGYVYEGDDFEDLPDDWVCPLCGVGKDQFEEQ' A
#
# COMPACT_ATOMS: atom_id res chain seq x y z
N MET A 1 4.64 6.95 8.99
CA MET A 1 4.70 7.15 7.52
C MET A 1 3.37 6.67 6.97
N ALA A 2 2.82 7.29 5.93
CA ALA A 2 1.60 6.82 5.29
C ALA A 2 1.90 6.41 3.85
N TYR A 3 1.22 5.38 3.35
CA TYR A 3 1.34 4.95 1.97
C TYR A 3 0.00 5.04 1.27
N VAL A 4 -0.07 5.69 0.13
CA VAL A 4 -1.30 5.89 -0.62
C VAL A 4 -1.27 5.08 -1.91
N CYS A 5 -2.32 4.28 -2.12
CA CYS A 5 -2.51 3.52 -3.35
C CYS A 5 -2.83 4.48 -4.51
N LYS A 6 -1.98 4.52 -5.53
CA LYS A 6 -2.13 5.37 -6.73
C LYS A 6 -3.35 5.00 -7.59
N VAL A 7 -3.93 3.81 -7.40
CA VAL A 7 -5.03 3.30 -8.23
C VAL A 7 -6.41 3.64 -7.66
N CYS A 8 -6.61 3.42 -6.35
CA CYS A 8 -7.92 3.58 -5.72
C CYS A 8 -7.95 4.62 -4.58
N GLY A 9 -6.79 5.15 -4.17
CA GLY A 9 -6.70 6.13 -3.08
C GLY A 9 -6.76 5.53 -1.67
N TYR A 10 -6.68 4.21 -1.51
CA TYR A 10 -6.54 3.58 -0.19
C TYR A 10 -5.30 4.12 0.54
N VAL A 11 -5.47 4.48 1.82
CA VAL A 11 -4.39 4.96 2.68
C VAL A 11 -4.02 3.87 3.68
N TYR A 12 -2.76 3.43 3.64
CA TYR A 12 -2.15 2.58 4.66
C TYR A 12 -1.48 3.47 5.71
N GLU A 13 -1.95 3.40 6.94
CA GLU A 13 -1.39 4.12 8.07
C GLU A 13 -0.49 3.16 8.87
N GLY A 14 0.81 3.20 8.62
CA GLY A 14 1.78 2.34 9.29
C GLY A 14 3.19 2.53 8.74
N ASP A 15 4.19 2.45 9.62
CA ASP A 15 5.61 2.44 9.28
C ASP A 15 6.12 1.08 8.81
N ASP A 16 5.36 0.00 9.02
CA ASP A 16 5.68 -1.38 8.66
C ASP A 16 5.31 -1.75 7.20
N PHE A 17 4.97 -0.78 6.35
CA PHE A 17 4.58 -1.04 4.97
C PHE A 17 5.67 -1.80 4.19
N GLU A 18 6.94 -1.48 4.43
CA GLU A 18 8.07 -2.20 3.80
C GLU A 18 8.19 -3.63 4.30
N ASP A 19 7.84 -3.90 5.56
CA ASP A 19 7.87 -5.24 6.20
C ASP A 19 6.69 -6.13 5.80
N LEU A 20 5.66 -5.57 5.15
CA LEU A 20 4.53 -6.36 4.65
C LEU A 20 5.00 -7.45 3.67
N PRO A 21 4.39 -8.65 3.69
CA PRO A 21 4.68 -9.73 2.75
C PRO A 21 4.67 -9.30 1.28
N ASP A 22 5.47 -9.96 0.44
CA ASP A 22 5.55 -9.67 -1.01
C ASP A 22 4.24 -9.94 -1.76
N ASP A 23 3.40 -10.82 -1.23
CA ASP A 23 2.08 -11.16 -1.76
C ASP A 23 0.96 -10.25 -1.24
N TRP A 24 1.29 -9.29 -0.37
CA TRP A 24 0.32 -8.31 0.09
C TRP A 24 -0.18 -7.45 -1.07
N VAL A 25 -1.49 -7.26 -1.12
CA VAL A 25 -2.17 -6.47 -2.13
C VAL A 25 -3.09 -5.45 -1.47
N CYS A 26 -3.36 -4.35 -2.18
CA CYS A 26 -4.32 -3.35 -1.76
C CYS A 26 -5.68 -4.02 -1.47
N PRO A 27 -6.24 -3.86 -0.26
CA PRO A 27 -7.48 -4.54 0.13
C PRO A 27 -8.70 -4.05 -0.65
N LEU A 28 -8.62 -2.90 -1.32
CA LEU A 28 -9.73 -2.34 -2.10
C LEU A 28 -9.69 -2.72 -3.59
N CYS A 29 -8.49 -2.80 -4.20
CA CYS A 29 -8.36 -3.00 -5.65
C CYS A 29 -7.45 -4.15 -6.09
N GLY A 30 -6.76 -4.81 -5.15
CA GLY A 30 -5.98 -6.02 -5.43
C GLY A 30 -4.64 -5.80 -6.13
N VAL A 31 -4.19 -4.56 -6.32
CA VAL A 31 -2.85 -4.27 -6.86
C VAL A 31 -1.76 -4.46 -5.81
N GLY A 32 -0.54 -4.75 -6.25
CA GLY A 32 0.61 -4.94 -5.36
C GLY A 32 1.14 -3.66 -4.71
N LYS A 33 2.15 -3.83 -3.84
CA LYS A 33 2.86 -2.75 -3.13
C LYS A 33 3.53 -1.74 -4.06
N ASP A 34 3.88 -2.14 -5.29
CA ASP A 34 4.47 -1.29 -6.33
C ASP A 34 3.56 -0.13 -6.79
N GLN A 35 2.25 -0.25 -6.53
CA GLN A 35 1.26 0.77 -6.82
C GLN A 35 1.01 1.74 -5.65
N PHE A 36 1.82 1.70 -4.59
CA PHE A 36 1.77 2.66 -3.48
C PHE A 36 2.87 3.72 -3.57
N GLU A 37 2.64 4.85 -2.91
CA GLU A 37 3.59 5.97 -2.79
C GLU A 37 3.57 6.50 -1.36
N GLU A 38 4.74 6.85 -0.81
CA GLU A 38 4.88 7.42 0.53
C GLU A 38 4.33 8.86 0.57
N GLN A 39 3.63 9.19 1.66
CA GLN A 39 3.09 10.51 1.99
C GLN A 39 3.47 10.94 3.42
#